data_AF-M6CVP2-F1
#
_entry.id   AF-M6CVP2-F1
#
_cell.length_a   1.000
_cell.length_b   1.000
_cell.length_c   1.000
_cell.angle_alpha   90.00
_cell.angle_beta   90.00
_cell.angle_gamma   90.00
#
_symmetry.space_group_name_H-M   'P 1'
#
loop_
_entity.id
_entity.type
_entity.pdbx_description
1 polymer ?
#
loop_
_entity_poly.entity_id
_entity_poly.type
_entity_poly.pdbx_seq_one_letter_code
_entity_poly.pdbx_strand_id
1 'polypeptide(L)'
;MIQTSTESSVHISCIPRDDSYALKVNISNNEIGIIYRVTAALFVRGWTIEEAVAETSQDGYISDIFIVRNMENLPMTEEALQVIQTDLKEMFFQGVSVLSYLERFPEKAEYLKNKERYPIELFLFNSQGSDCTVMDLRMKDRPGIIFEISQLLFLYGIDILSFKAVTDSGGVRDTFLLRLENGSKLDETLHFERLATALKTIL
;
A
#
# COMPACT_ATOMS: atom_id res chain seq x y z
N MET A 1 37.22 1.36 -14.91
CA MET A 1 35.79 1.65 -15.13
C MET A 1 35.22 2.08 -13.79
N ILE A 2 34.70 3.30 -13.72
CA ILE A 2 34.14 3.87 -12.49
C ILE A 2 32.79 3.18 -12.30
N GLN A 3 32.67 2.33 -11.28
CA GLN A 3 31.36 1.92 -10.77
C GLN A 3 30.72 3.19 -10.21
N THR A 4 29.78 3.76 -10.96
CA THR A 4 28.83 4.73 -10.41
C THR A 4 28.06 3.99 -9.33
N SER A 5 28.34 4.28 -8.07
CA SER A 5 27.48 3.90 -6.96
C SER A 5 26.10 4.45 -7.26
N THR A 6 25.13 3.58 -7.53
CA THR A 6 23.71 3.95 -7.62
C THR A 6 23.31 4.49 -6.26
N GLU A 7 23.19 5.82 -6.16
CA GLU A 7 22.80 6.50 -4.94
C GLU A 7 21.40 6.02 -4.55
N SER A 8 21.27 5.44 -3.36
CA SER A 8 19.98 4.95 -2.88
C SER A 8 18.99 6.11 -2.81
N SER A 9 17.97 6.06 -3.65
CA SER A 9 17.05 7.18 -3.89
C SER A 9 15.61 6.69 -4.04
N VAL A 10 14.70 7.56 -3.61
CA VAL A 10 13.27 7.51 -3.92
C VAL A 10 12.96 8.77 -4.72
N HIS A 11 12.33 8.57 -5.87
CA HIS A 11 11.86 9.66 -6.71
C HIS A 11 10.39 9.42 -7.01
N ILE A 12 9.56 10.42 -6.72
CA ILE A 12 8.14 10.37 -7.07
C ILE A 12 7.82 11.39 -8.15
N SER A 13 6.91 11.03 -9.04
CA SER A 13 6.37 11.94 -10.05
C SER A 13 4.88 11.73 -10.13
N CYS A 14 4.15 12.79 -10.47
CA CYS A 14 2.70 12.76 -10.47
C CYS A 14 2.15 13.28 -11.80
N ILE A 15 1.17 12.58 -12.36
CA ILE A 15 0.45 13.00 -13.57
C ILE A 15 -1.05 13.07 -13.24
N PRO A 16 -1.75 14.19 -13.51
CA PRO A 16 -3.20 14.26 -13.36
C PRO A 16 -3.93 13.20 -14.19
N ARG A 17 -4.99 12.61 -13.63
CA ARG A 17 -5.84 11.59 -14.27
C ARG A 17 -7.30 11.80 -13.87
N ASP A 18 -8.06 12.50 -14.70
CA ASP A 18 -9.45 12.89 -14.40
C ASP A 18 -9.55 13.57 -13.02
N ASP A 19 -10.30 13.01 -12.07
CA ASP A 19 -10.45 13.49 -10.69
C ASP A 19 -9.41 12.90 -9.70
N SER A 20 -8.41 12.20 -10.21
CA SER A 20 -7.37 11.51 -9.44
C SER A 20 -5.99 11.83 -10.02
N TYR A 21 -4.95 11.22 -9.45
CA TYR A 21 -3.56 11.44 -9.82
C TYR A 21 -2.82 10.11 -9.95
N ALA A 22 -2.09 9.90 -11.04
CA ALA A 22 -1.16 8.79 -11.17
C ALA A 22 0.18 9.18 -10.52
N LEU A 23 0.40 8.71 -9.29
CA LEU A 23 1.64 8.85 -8.55
C LEU A 23 2.55 7.67 -8.87
N LYS A 24 3.63 7.95 -9.59
CA LYS A 24 4.70 6.99 -9.88
C LYS A 24 5.80 7.10 -8.82
N VAL A 25 6.11 6.02 -8.15
CA VAL A 25 7.14 5.92 -7.11
C VAL A 25 8.27 5.03 -7.61
N ASN A 26 9.45 5.63 -7.82
CA ASN A 26 10.64 4.91 -8.24
C ASN A 26 11.59 4.73 -7.06
N ILE A 27 12.03 3.51 -6.81
CA ILE A 27 12.93 3.17 -5.70
C ILE A 27 14.12 2.39 -6.26
N SER A 28 15.31 2.85 -5.92
CA SER A 28 16.59 2.30 -6.41
C SER A 28 16.89 0.85 -6.01
N ASN A 29 16.26 0.33 -4.94
CA ASN A 29 16.47 -1.02 -4.43
C ASN A 29 15.14 -1.72 -4.16
N ASN A 30 15.08 -3.02 -4.48
CA ASN A 30 13.95 -3.85 -4.07
C ASN A 30 13.94 -4.04 -2.55
N GLU A 31 12.97 -3.41 -1.88
CA GLU A 31 12.80 -3.47 -0.43
C GLU A 31 11.45 -4.07 -0.05
N ILE A 32 11.43 -4.87 1.00
CA ILE A 32 10.17 -5.44 1.52
C ILE A 32 9.36 -4.29 2.15
N GLY A 33 8.04 -4.27 1.90
CA GLY A 33 7.13 -3.33 2.54
C GLY A 33 6.97 -1.98 1.84
N ILE A 34 7.26 -1.89 0.54
CA ILE A 34 7.06 -0.65 -0.24
C ILE A 34 5.63 -0.16 -0.18
N ILE A 35 4.67 -1.04 -0.50
CA ILE A 35 3.24 -0.69 -0.44
C ILE A 35 2.84 -0.23 0.97
N TYR A 36 3.36 -0.89 2.02
CA TYR A 36 3.10 -0.48 3.40
C TYR A 36 3.61 0.94 3.71
N ARG A 37 4.84 1.27 3.30
CA ARG A 37 5.43 2.61 3.51
C ARG A 37 4.72 3.68 2.68
N VAL A 38 4.40 3.37 1.41
CA VAL A 38 3.71 4.31 0.52
C VAL A 38 2.28 4.60 1.00
N THR A 39 1.53 3.56 1.37
CA THR A 39 0.17 3.73 1.90
C THR A 39 0.18 4.50 3.23
N ALA A 40 1.20 4.33 4.07
CA ALA A 40 1.36 5.10 5.31
C ALA A 40 1.54 6.61 5.03
N ALA A 41 2.47 6.96 4.14
CA ALA A 41 2.73 8.35 3.78
C ALA A 41 1.48 9.01 3.18
N LEU A 42 0.81 8.32 2.25
CA LEU A 42 -0.41 8.81 1.61
C LEU A 42 -1.54 9.01 2.62
N PHE A 43 -1.81 8.03 3.47
CA PHE A 43 -2.87 8.10 4.48
C PHE A 43 -2.66 9.28 5.45
N VAL A 44 -1.44 9.43 5.97
CA VAL A 44 -1.08 10.54 6.87
C VAL A 44 -1.28 11.88 6.18
N ARG A 45 -0.93 11.99 4.90
CA ARG A 45 -1.09 13.21 4.10
C ARG A 45 -2.49 13.42 3.51
N GLY A 46 -3.47 12.59 3.89
CA GLY A 46 -4.87 12.76 3.47
C GLY A 46 -5.17 12.27 2.05
N TRP A 47 -4.35 11.38 1.52
CA TRP A 47 -4.53 10.74 0.22
C TRP A 47 -5.04 9.31 0.38
N THR A 48 -6.01 8.94 -0.43
CA THR A 48 -6.49 7.56 -0.59
C THR A 48 -5.96 6.97 -1.88
N ILE A 49 -6.00 5.64 -2.00
CA ILE A 49 -5.53 4.90 -3.17
C ILE A 49 -6.69 4.11 -3.76
N GLU A 50 -6.90 4.25 -5.06
CA GLU A 50 -7.91 3.51 -5.83
C GLU A 50 -7.32 2.31 -6.55
N GLU A 51 -6.05 2.38 -6.92
CA GLU A 51 -5.39 1.31 -7.65
C GLU A 51 -3.90 1.41 -7.39
N ALA A 52 -3.24 0.26 -7.25
CA ALA A 52 -1.80 0.21 -7.32
C ALA A 52 -1.32 -0.98 -8.13
N VAL A 53 -0.27 -0.75 -8.91
CA VAL A 53 0.44 -1.80 -9.64
C VAL A 53 1.88 -1.74 -9.16
N ALA A 54 2.36 -2.84 -8.57
CA ALA A 54 3.77 -2.96 -8.26
C ALA A 54 4.52 -3.43 -9.50
N GLU A 55 5.49 -2.65 -9.97
CA GLU A 55 6.30 -3.00 -11.13
C GLU A 55 7.77 -3.09 -10.70
N THR A 56 8.36 -4.26 -10.85
CA THR A 56 9.81 -4.43 -10.73
C THR A 56 10.41 -4.52 -12.12
N SER A 57 11.32 -3.61 -12.45
CA SER A 57 12.06 -3.63 -13.71
C SER A 57 13.10 -4.76 -13.72
N GLN A 58 13.56 -5.14 -14.92
CA GLN A 58 14.58 -6.18 -15.09
C GLN A 58 15.93 -5.81 -14.43
N ASP A 59 16.19 -4.53 -14.26
CA ASP A 59 17.43 -3.99 -13.66
C ASP A 59 17.32 -3.85 -12.12
N GLY A 60 16.24 -4.33 -11.52
CA GLY A 60 16.02 -4.31 -10.07
C GLY A 60 15.44 -2.99 -9.51
N TYR A 61 15.12 -2.03 -10.38
CA TYR A 61 14.42 -0.81 -9.98
C TYR A 61 12.93 -1.09 -9.79
N ILE A 62 12.35 -0.51 -8.76
CA ILE A 62 10.89 -0.51 -8.58
C ILE A 62 10.33 0.75 -9.21
N SER A 63 9.17 0.58 -9.85
CA SER A 63 8.43 1.62 -10.55
C SER A 63 6.94 1.42 -10.27
N ASP A 64 6.56 1.53 -8.99
CA ASP A 64 5.18 1.33 -8.60
C ASP A 64 4.32 2.52 -9.01
N ILE A 65 3.11 2.24 -9.47
CA ILE A 65 2.14 3.25 -9.86
C ILE A 65 0.96 3.16 -8.92
N PHE A 66 0.59 4.29 -8.32
CA PHE A 66 -0.57 4.44 -7.45
C PHE A 66 -1.52 5.46 -8.05
N ILE A 67 -2.79 5.11 -8.18
CA ILE A 67 -3.85 6.04 -8.52
C ILE A 67 -4.41 6.59 -7.21
N VAL A 68 -4.12 7.86 -6.94
CA VAL A 68 -4.40 8.50 -5.66
C VAL A 68 -5.38 9.65 -5.81
N ARG A 69 -6.17 9.88 -4.76
CA ARG A 69 -7.08 11.01 -4.65
C ARG A 69 -6.98 11.63 -3.27
N ASN A 70 -7.09 12.95 -3.18
CA ASN A 70 -7.16 13.63 -1.90
C ASN A 70 -8.56 13.47 -1.28
N MET A 71 -8.64 13.16 0.00
CA MET A 71 -9.92 12.93 0.70
C MET A 71 -10.80 14.19 0.80
N GLU A 72 -10.21 15.38 0.66
CA GLU A 72 -10.89 16.68 0.66
C GLU A 72 -10.96 17.29 -0.76
N ASN A 73 -10.66 16.51 -1.81
CA ASN A 73 -10.59 16.96 -3.21
C ASN A 73 -9.58 18.10 -3.44
N LEU A 74 -8.53 18.19 -2.62
CA LEU A 74 -7.42 19.12 -2.85
C LEU A 74 -6.51 18.64 -3.99
N PRO A 75 -5.94 19.56 -4.79
CA PRO A 75 -5.03 19.20 -5.87
C PRO A 75 -3.68 18.70 -5.34
N MET A 76 -3.00 17.86 -6.13
CA MET A 76 -1.61 17.48 -5.87
C MET A 76 -0.69 18.62 -6.32
N THR A 77 -0.33 19.52 -5.40
CA THR A 77 0.64 20.58 -5.68
C THR A 77 2.08 20.06 -5.61
N GLU A 78 3.03 20.86 -6.09
CA GLU A 78 4.46 20.52 -5.99
C GLU A 78 4.89 20.40 -4.51
N GLU A 79 4.37 21.25 -3.63
CA GLU A 79 4.64 21.20 -2.20
C GLU A 79 4.09 19.92 -1.58
N ALA A 80 2.87 19.51 -1.93
CA ALA A 80 2.28 18.25 -1.46
C ALA A 80 3.11 17.04 -1.91
N LEU A 81 3.54 17.04 -3.18
CA LEU A 81 4.40 16.00 -3.73
C LEU A 81 5.76 15.96 -3.00
N GLN A 82 6.41 17.11 -2.82
CA GLN A 82 7.70 17.20 -2.13
C GLN A 82 7.62 16.70 -0.67
N VAL A 83 6.51 16.97 0.01
CA VAL A 83 6.25 16.47 1.37
C VAL A 83 6.13 14.94 1.38
N ILE A 84 5.36 14.35 0.47
CA ILE A 84 5.25 12.89 0.34
C ILE A 84 6.62 12.28 0.03
N GLN A 85 7.40 12.88 -0.88
CA GLN A 85 8.74 12.39 -1.21
C GLN A 85 9.68 12.40 0.00
N THR A 86 9.58 13.44 0.82
CA THR A 86 10.39 13.58 2.04
C THR A 86 10.04 12.49 3.04
N ASP A 87 8.75 12.24 3.30
CA ASP A 87 8.29 11.18 4.20
C ASP A 87 8.78 9.80 3.74
N LEU A 88 8.66 9.50 2.45
CA LEU A 88 9.15 8.24 1.89
C LEU A 88 10.67 8.14 2.03
N LYS A 89 11.42 9.21 1.75
CA LYS A 89 12.88 9.21 1.87
C LYS A 89 13.34 8.87 3.28
N GLU A 90 12.64 9.40 4.30
CA GLU A 90 12.93 9.07 5.69
C GLU A 90 12.68 7.59 6.00
N MET A 91 11.54 7.04 5.55
CA MET A 91 11.17 5.66 5.81
C MET A 91 11.99 4.62 5.03
N PHE A 92 12.46 4.96 3.84
CA PHE A 92 13.31 4.07 3.03
C PHE A 92 14.79 4.16 3.41
N PHE A 93 15.32 5.37 3.63
CA PHE A 93 16.78 5.57 3.66
C PHE A 93 17.34 6.16 4.96
N GLN A 94 16.49 6.54 5.91
CA GLN A 94 16.94 7.16 7.18
C GLN A 94 16.60 6.32 8.42
N GLY A 95 16.14 5.07 8.22
CA GLY A 95 15.84 4.16 9.32
C GLY A 95 14.59 4.52 10.12
N VAL A 96 13.73 5.40 9.61
CA VAL A 96 12.46 5.74 10.26
C VAL A 96 11.47 4.61 10.01
N SER A 97 11.06 3.91 11.07
CA SER A 97 9.99 2.91 10.95
C SER A 97 8.64 3.58 10.67
N VAL A 98 7.72 2.88 10.01
CA VAL A 98 6.34 3.39 9.78
C VAL A 98 5.63 3.72 11.11
N LEU A 99 5.91 2.97 12.17
CA LEU A 99 5.38 3.25 13.51
C LEU A 99 5.89 4.58 14.05
N SER A 100 7.22 4.80 13.99
CA SER A 100 7.85 6.06 14.43
C SER A 100 7.45 7.25 13.55
N TYR A 101 7.13 7.02 12.28
CA TYR A 101 6.54 8.03 11.41
C TYR A 101 5.12 8.40 11.86
N LEU A 102 4.26 7.40 12.10
CA LEU A 102 2.87 7.61 12.52
C LEU A 102 2.75 8.30 13.89
N GLU A 103 3.68 8.04 14.82
CA GLU A 103 3.74 8.71 16.13
C GLU A 103 3.85 10.24 16.06
N ARG A 104 4.31 10.78 14.92
CA ARG A 104 4.41 12.23 14.68
C ARG A 104 3.05 12.87 14.36
N PHE A 105 2.04 12.05 14.08
CA PHE A 105 0.68 12.43 13.68
C PHE A 105 -0.33 11.79 14.64
N PRO A 106 -0.38 12.24 15.91
CA PRO A 106 -1.18 11.62 16.95
C PRO A 106 -2.67 11.55 16.59
N GLU A 107 -3.19 12.51 15.82
CA GLU A 107 -4.57 12.52 15.33
C GLU A 107 -4.87 11.36 14.37
N LYS A 108 -3.91 10.97 13.52
CA LYS A 108 -4.04 9.83 12.60
C LYS A 108 -3.94 8.51 13.35
N ALA A 109 -3.03 8.42 14.31
CA ALA A 109 -2.89 7.26 15.19
C ALA A 109 -4.16 7.05 16.04
N GLU A 110 -4.70 8.13 16.60
CA GLU A 110 -5.93 8.11 17.39
C GLU A 110 -7.15 7.75 16.54
N TYR A 111 -7.25 8.28 15.32
CA TYR A 111 -8.27 7.88 14.35
C TYR A 111 -8.23 6.36 14.11
N LEU A 112 -7.05 5.80 13.83
CA LEU A 112 -6.92 4.36 13.60
C LEU A 112 -7.26 3.51 14.82
N LYS A 113 -7.03 4.03 16.03
CA LYS A 113 -7.37 3.34 17.27
C LYS A 113 -8.88 3.35 17.56
N ASN A 114 -9.54 4.46 17.26
CA ASN A 114 -10.94 4.72 17.64
C ASN A 114 -11.94 4.53 16.49
N LYS A 115 -11.47 4.23 15.28
CA LYS A 115 -12.30 3.95 14.10
C LYS A 115 -13.36 2.88 14.40
N GLU A 116 -14.52 3.06 13.79
CA GLU A 116 -15.55 2.03 13.78
C GLU A 116 -15.08 0.82 12.96
N ARG A 117 -15.34 -0.37 13.48
CA ARG A 117 -15.04 -1.62 12.80
C ARG A 117 -16.28 -2.14 12.11
N TYR A 118 -16.12 -2.58 10.87
CA TYR A 118 -17.23 -3.11 10.08
C TYR A 118 -17.00 -4.58 9.77
N PRO A 119 -18.06 -5.42 9.73
CA PRO A 119 -17.93 -6.79 9.25
C PRO A 119 -17.30 -6.79 7.85
N ILE A 120 -16.32 -7.67 7.66
CA ILE A 120 -15.67 -7.88 6.36
C ILE A 120 -16.20 -9.17 5.72
N GLU A 121 -16.46 -9.12 4.42
CA GLU A 121 -16.57 -10.30 3.57
C GLU A 121 -15.21 -10.52 2.91
N LEU A 122 -14.67 -11.74 3.02
CA LEU A 122 -13.35 -12.07 2.51
C LEU A 122 -13.42 -13.35 1.68
N PHE A 123 -12.92 -13.28 0.46
CA PHE A 123 -12.73 -14.44 -0.41
C PHE A 123 -11.25 -14.56 -0.74
N LEU A 124 -10.68 -15.74 -0.47
CA LEU A 124 -9.29 -16.07 -0.77
C LEU A 124 -9.28 -17.30 -1.67
N PHE A 125 -8.52 -17.23 -2.76
CA PHE A 125 -8.34 -18.38 -3.64
C PHE A 125 -7.00 -18.30 -4.38
N ASN A 126 -6.45 -19.46 -4.70
CA ASN A 126 -5.28 -19.55 -5.55
C ASN A 126 -5.68 -19.49 -7.03
N SER A 127 -5.09 -18.54 -7.77
CA SER A 127 -5.34 -18.40 -9.21
C SER A 127 -4.85 -19.65 -9.94
N GLN A 128 -5.64 -20.16 -10.89
CA GLN A 128 -5.22 -21.30 -11.73
C GLN A 128 -4.24 -20.88 -12.84
N GLY A 129 -4.25 -19.60 -13.23
CA GLY A 129 -3.48 -19.08 -14.38
C GLY A 129 -2.25 -18.26 -14.03
N SER A 130 -1.95 -18.07 -12.75
CA SER A 130 -0.81 -17.27 -12.28
C SER A 130 -0.26 -17.82 -10.96
N ASP A 131 0.94 -17.39 -10.58
CA ASP A 131 1.62 -17.79 -9.34
C ASP A 131 1.24 -16.94 -8.12
N CYS A 132 0.02 -16.37 -8.11
CA CYS A 132 -0.48 -15.56 -7.01
C CYS A 132 -1.75 -16.12 -6.35
N THR A 133 -1.97 -15.70 -5.12
CA THR A 133 -3.23 -15.83 -4.39
C THR A 133 -4.04 -14.55 -4.61
N VAL A 134 -5.34 -14.68 -4.86
CA VAL A 134 -6.25 -13.55 -4.95
C VAL A 134 -6.97 -13.40 -3.62
N MET A 135 -7.05 -12.16 -3.13
CA MET A 135 -7.85 -11.77 -1.98
C MET A 135 -8.87 -10.71 -2.41
N ASP A 136 -10.15 -11.05 -2.36
CA ASP A 136 -11.24 -10.10 -2.50
C ASP A 136 -11.79 -9.75 -1.11
N LEU A 137 -11.78 -8.46 -0.78
CA LEU A 137 -12.26 -7.92 0.47
C LEU A 137 -13.42 -6.95 0.21
N ARG A 138 -14.50 -7.09 0.97
CA ARG A 138 -15.63 -6.16 0.94
C ARG A 138 -15.97 -5.70 2.34
N MET A 139 -16.14 -4.40 2.50
CA MET A 139 -16.57 -3.79 3.76
C MET A 139 -17.14 -2.40 3.51
N LYS A 140 -17.69 -1.77 4.56
CA LYS A 140 -18.06 -0.35 4.49
C LYS A 140 -16.78 0.50 4.38
N ASP A 141 -16.83 1.52 3.53
CA ASP A 141 -15.66 2.36 3.25
C ASP A 141 -15.34 3.30 4.42
N ARG A 142 -14.04 3.47 4.67
CA ARG A 142 -13.48 4.47 5.57
C ARG A 142 -12.00 4.74 5.22
N PRO A 143 -11.47 5.93 5.55
CA PRO A 143 -10.05 6.20 5.45
C PRO A 143 -9.14 5.15 6.11
N GLY A 144 -8.03 4.83 5.45
CA GLY A 144 -6.96 4.01 6.02
C GLY A 144 -7.08 2.50 5.81
N ILE A 145 -8.14 1.98 5.17
CA ILE A 145 -8.31 0.53 4.92
C ILE A 145 -7.08 -0.10 4.26
N ILE A 146 -6.59 0.49 3.16
CA ILE A 146 -5.43 -0.04 2.43
C ILE A 146 -4.13 0.03 3.27
N PHE A 147 -3.97 1.07 4.09
CA PHE A 147 -2.82 1.18 5.00
C PHE A 147 -2.83 0.02 6.03
N GLU A 148 -3.98 -0.28 6.61
CA GLU A 148 -4.09 -1.36 7.60
C GLU A 148 -3.95 -2.75 6.98
N ILE A 149 -4.53 -2.97 5.81
CA ILE A 149 -4.37 -4.23 5.06
C ILE A 149 -2.90 -4.44 4.71
N SER A 150 -2.24 -3.42 4.14
CA SER A 150 -0.83 -3.53 3.76
C SER A 150 0.10 -3.70 4.96
N GLN A 151 -0.20 -3.07 6.09
CA GLN A 151 0.52 -3.31 7.35
C GLN A 151 0.42 -4.77 7.76
N LEU A 152 -0.80 -5.33 7.77
CA LEU A 152 -1.00 -6.71 8.21
C LEU A 152 -0.32 -7.71 7.27
N LEU A 153 -0.45 -7.51 5.97
CA LEU A 153 0.19 -8.38 4.96
C LEU A 153 1.71 -8.34 5.09
N PHE A 154 2.30 -7.15 5.27
CA PHE A 154 3.72 -7.00 5.55
C PHE A 154 4.16 -7.76 6.80
N LEU A 155 3.42 -7.65 7.91
CA LEU A 155 3.72 -8.38 9.16
C LEU A 155 3.59 -9.91 9.01
N TYR A 156 2.87 -10.39 8.01
CA TYR A 156 2.69 -11.81 7.71
C TYR A 156 3.66 -12.32 6.63
N GLY A 157 4.59 -11.49 6.13
CA GLY A 157 5.50 -11.87 5.06
C GLY A 157 4.78 -12.11 3.72
N ILE A 158 3.70 -11.35 3.48
CA ILE A 158 2.90 -11.41 2.26
C ILE A 158 3.11 -10.13 1.47
N ASP A 159 3.61 -10.29 0.24
CA ASP A 159 3.76 -9.21 -0.73
C ASP A 159 2.44 -8.93 -1.45
N ILE A 160 2.23 -7.66 -1.77
CA ILE A 160 1.18 -7.20 -2.68
C ILE A 160 1.82 -6.95 -4.06
N LEU A 161 1.43 -7.73 -5.05
CA LEU A 161 1.86 -7.56 -6.45
C LEU A 161 1.08 -6.44 -7.13
N SER A 162 -0.22 -6.37 -6.87
CA SER A 162 -1.08 -5.28 -7.30
C SER A 162 -2.36 -5.32 -6.49
N PHE A 163 -3.07 -4.21 -6.48
CA PHE A 163 -4.42 -4.19 -5.98
C PHE A 163 -5.27 -3.17 -6.73
N LYS A 164 -6.57 -3.43 -6.74
CA LYS A 164 -7.58 -2.50 -7.20
C LYS A 164 -8.57 -2.29 -6.08
N ALA A 165 -8.72 -1.05 -5.64
CA ALA A 165 -9.69 -0.64 -4.66
C ALA A 165 -10.88 0.02 -5.36
N VAL A 166 -12.09 -0.45 -5.07
CA VAL A 166 -13.30 0.06 -5.71
C VAL A 166 -14.28 0.50 -4.66
N THR A 167 -14.43 1.82 -4.51
CA THR A 167 -15.51 2.40 -3.70
C THR A 167 -16.80 2.48 -4.52
N ASP A 168 -17.85 1.83 -4.04
CA ASP A 168 -19.21 1.92 -4.61
C ASP A 168 -20.24 1.96 -3.48
N SER A 169 -21.18 2.90 -3.58
CA SER A 169 -22.37 2.96 -2.70
C SER A 169 -22.06 2.93 -1.19
N GLY A 170 -20.94 3.54 -0.78
CA GLY A 170 -20.49 3.61 0.62
C GLY A 170 -19.72 2.39 1.12
N GLY A 171 -19.41 1.42 0.26
CA GLY A 171 -18.55 0.27 0.55
C GLY A 171 -17.34 0.19 -0.37
N VAL A 172 -16.35 -0.60 0.03
CA VAL A 172 -15.20 -0.99 -0.77
C VAL A 172 -15.35 -2.42 -1.27
N ARG A 173 -14.82 -2.68 -2.46
CA ARG A 173 -14.63 -4.02 -3.05
C ARG A 173 -13.23 -4.06 -3.61
N ASP A 174 -12.30 -4.49 -2.77
CA ASP A 174 -10.88 -4.40 -3.05
C ASP A 174 -10.34 -5.79 -3.40
N THR A 175 -9.64 -5.87 -4.53
CA THR A 175 -9.00 -7.11 -5.00
C THR A 175 -7.49 -6.94 -4.92
N PHE A 176 -6.82 -7.88 -4.25
CA PHE A 176 -5.37 -7.91 -4.10
C PHE A 176 -4.80 -9.17 -4.74
N LEU A 177 -3.68 -9.01 -5.45
CA LEU A 177 -2.84 -10.11 -5.92
C LEU A 177 -1.68 -10.27 -4.95
N LEU A 178 -1.63 -11.41 -4.27
CA LEU A 178 -0.74 -11.68 -3.15
C LEU A 178 0.22 -12.83 -3.44
N ARG A 179 1.39 -12.78 -2.82
CA ARG A 179 2.34 -13.90 -2.77
C ARG A 179 3.13 -13.88 -1.46
N LEU A 180 3.71 -15.00 -1.10
CA LEU A 180 4.72 -15.05 -0.04
C LEU A 180 6.06 -14.49 -0.55
N GLU A 181 6.92 -14.05 0.36
CA GLU A 181 8.26 -13.51 0.04
C GLU A 181 9.12 -14.48 -0.79
N ASN A 182 8.91 -15.79 -0.65
CA ASN A 182 9.60 -16.83 -1.42
C ASN A 182 9.07 -16.97 -2.87
N GLY A 183 8.11 -16.13 -3.27
CA GLY A 183 7.50 -16.14 -4.60
C GLY A 183 6.30 -17.08 -4.75
N SER A 184 5.98 -17.91 -3.75
CA SER A 184 4.88 -18.87 -3.86
C SER A 184 3.53 -18.26 -3.48
N LYS A 185 2.47 -18.96 -3.86
CA LYS A 185 1.12 -18.70 -3.34
C LYS A 185 1.06 -18.94 -1.84
N LEU A 186 0.04 -18.36 -1.22
CA LEU A 186 -0.35 -18.69 0.15
C LEU A 186 -0.90 -20.12 0.15
N ASP A 187 -0.37 -20.94 1.06
CA ASP A 187 -0.96 -22.24 1.37
C ASP A 187 -2.38 -22.07 1.95
N GLU A 188 -3.35 -22.76 1.38
CA GLU A 188 -4.78 -22.61 1.70
C GLU A 188 -5.11 -23.08 3.12
N THR A 189 -4.39 -24.10 3.61
CA THR A 189 -4.65 -24.67 4.94
C THR A 189 -3.94 -23.86 6.02
N LEU A 190 -2.71 -23.43 5.76
CA LEU A 190 -1.86 -22.76 6.73
C LEU A 190 -2.15 -21.27 6.83
N HIS A 191 -2.41 -20.57 5.71
CA HIS A 191 -2.43 -19.12 5.68
C HIS A 191 -3.85 -18.53 5.64
N PHE A 192 -4.79 -19.14 4.92
CA PHE A 192 -6.07 -18.47 4.62
C PHE A 192 -6.88 -18.14 5.88
N GLU A 193 -7.11 -19.12 6.75
CA GLU A 193 -7.88 -18.89 7.99
C GLU A 193 -7.18 -17.90 8.93
N ARG A 194 -5.84 -17.98 9.02
CA ARG A 194 -5.03 -17.08 9.84
C ARG A 194 -5.11 -15.64 9.35
N LEU A 195 -4.96 -15.44 8.05
CA LEU A 195 -5.09 -14.12 7.43
C LEU A 195 -6.50 -13.57 7.60
N ALA A 196 -7.52 -14.40 7.33
CA ALA A 196 -8.92 -14.01 7.49
C ALA A 196 -9.26 -13.58 8.91
N THR A 197 -8.80 -14.34 9.91
CA THR A 197 -9.02 -14.03 11.33
C THR A 197 -8.34 -12.73 11.74
N ALA A 198 -7.11 -12.52 11.26
CA ALA A 198 -6.35 -11.31 11.56
C ALA A 198 -6.99 -10.06 10.92
N LEU A 199 -7.41 -10.12 9.66
CA LEU A 199 -8.13 -9.04 8.98
C LEU A 199 -9.43 -8.68 9.71
N LYS A 200 -10.24 -9.68 10.09
CA LYS A 200 -11.46 -9.48 10.88
C LYS A 200 -11.21 -8.85 12.25
N THR A 201 -10.00 -8.95 12.79
CA THR A 201 -9.65 -8.40 14.10
C THR A 201 -9.28 -6.92 14.02
N ILE A 202 -8.67 -6.48 12.92
CA ILE A 202 -8.14 -5.10 12.80
C ILE A 202 -9.09 -4.14 12.07
N LEU A 203 -9.88 -4.65 11.11
CA LEU A 203 -10.80 -3.86 10.28
C LEU A 203 -12.14 -3.63 10.95
#